data_AF-A0A6I7MRV7-F1
#
_entry.id   AF-A0A6I7MRV7-F1
#
_cell.length_a   1.000
_cell.length_b   1.000
_cell.length_c   1.000
_cell.angle_alpha   90.00
_cell.angle_beta   90.00
_cell.angle_gamma   90.00
#
_symmetry.space_group_name_H-M   'P 1'
#
loop_
_entity.id
_entity.type
_entity.pdbx_description
1 polymer ?
#
loop_
_entity_poly.entity_id
_entity_poly.type
_entity_poly.pdbx_seq_one_letter_code
_entity_poly.pdbx_strand_id
1 'polypeptide(L)' 'MNILRSWREQKIMLKRRFPILVDQDFDFQEGSRDTMLDRLSAKLVKTRPELEAIFAELQLF' A
#
# COMPACT_ATOMS: atom_id res chain seq x y z
N MET A 1 -18.28 -2.87 3.26
CA MET A 1 -16.83 -3.14 3.43
C MET A 1 -16.49 -2.80 4.87
N ASN A 2 -16.25 -3.78 5.75
CA ASN A 2 -15.72 -3.48 7.07
C ASN A 2 -14.24 -3.12 6.89
N ILE A 3 -13.90 -1.85 7.07
CA ILE A 3 -12.49 -1.43 7.12
C ILE A 3 -11.99 -1.88 8.48
N LEU A 4 -11.37 -3.05 8.54
CA LEU A 4 -10.89 -3.64 9.79
C LEU A 4 -9.60 -2.96 10.26
N ARG A 5 -8.80 -2.43 9.31
CA ARG A 5 -7.54 -1.73 9.61
C ARG A 5 -7.47 -0.33 9.04
N SER A 6 -6.93 0.57 9.84
CA SER A 6 -6.58 1.92 9.41
C SER A 6 -5.50 1.91 8.32
N TRP A 7 -5.44 2.99 7.54
CA TRP A 7 -4.36 3.18 6.56
C TRP A 7 -2.97 3.13 7.23
N ARG A 8 -2.84 3.67 8.46
CA ARG A 8 -1.58 3.64 9.21
C ARG A 8 -1.11 2.21 9.48
N GLU A 9 -2.02 1.32 9.88
CA GLU A 9 -1.70 -0.09 10.13
C GLU A 9 -1.33 -0.83 8.86
N GLN A 10 -2.07 -0.59 7.76
CA GLN A 10 -1.72 -1.15 6.45
C GLN A 10 -0.31 -0.76 6.02
N LYS A 11 0.09 0.52 6.18
CA LYS A 11 1.46 0.97 5.88
C LYS A 11 2.50 0.23 6.71
N ILE A 12 2.26 0.05 8.01
CA ILE A 12 3.18 -0.69 8.89
C ILE A 12 3.33 -2.14 8.42
N MET A 13 2.23 -2.81 8.11
CA MET A 13 2.26 -4.19 7.63
C MET A 13 2.94 -4.31 6.26
N LEU A 14 2.69 -3.36 5.35
CA LEU A 14 3.31 -3.34 4.03
C LEU A 14 4.83 -3.14 4.15
N LYS A 15 5.30 -2.23 5.02
CA LYS A 15 6.74 -2.06 5.31
C LYS A 15 7.38 -3.28 5.96
N ARG A 16 6.63 -4.04 6.78
CA ARG A 16 7.12 -5.32 7.35
C ARG A 16 7.28 -6.38 6.27
N ARG A 17 6.33 -6.47 5.32
CA ARG A 17 6.39 -7.43 4.21
C ARG A 17 7.40 -7.04 3.13
N PHE A 18 7.58 -5.74 2.92
CA PHE A 18 8.48 -5.18 1.92
C PHE A 18 9.42 -4.15 2.58
N PRO A 19 10.56 -4.58 3.15
CA PRO A 19 11.49 -3.69 3.85
C PRO A 19 12.13 -2.58 2.98
N ILE A 20 12.01 -2.68 1.65
CA ILE A 20 12.42 -1.63 0.70
C ILE A 20 11.53 -0.39 0.77
N LEU A 21 10.32 -0.52 1.34
CA LEU A 21 9.39 0.58 1.49
C LEU A 21 9.74 1.43 2.71
N VAL A 22 9.74 2.74 2.50
CA VAL A 22 9.95 3.77 3.51
C VAL A 22 8.74 4.68 3.57
N ASP A 23 8.65 5.52 4.60
CA ASP A 23 7.47 6.38 4.80
C ASP A 23 7.19 7.30 3.60
N GLN A 24 8.23 7.80 2.95
CA GLN A 24 8.13 8.67 1.76
C GLN A 24 7.44 8.01 0.57
N ASP A 25 7.46 6.67 0.47
CA ASP A 25 6.76 5.97 -0.61
C ASP A 25 5.24 6.08 -0.49
N PHE A 26 4.74 6.43 0.70
CA PHE A 26 3.32 6.58 0.98
C PHE A 26 2.87 8.04 1.00
N ASP A 27 3.74 8.98 0.64
CA ASP A 27 3.42 10.40 0.60
C ASP A 27 2.69 10.74 -0.70
N PHE A 28 1.53 11.36 -0.54
CA PHE A 28 0.70 11.87 -1.63
C PHE A 28 -0.07 13.11 -1.16
N GLN A 29 -0.28 14.05 -2.09
CA GLN A 29 -1.21 15.15 -1.88
C GLN A 29 -2.64 14.64 -2.05
N GLU A 30 -3.61 15.31 -1.43
CA GLU A 30 -5.03 14.99 -1.59
C GLU A 30 -5.41 14.95 -3.08
N GLY A 31 -6.07 13.86 -3.50
CA GLY A 31 -6.39 13.60 -4.92
C GLY A 31 -5.31 12.88 -5.74
N SER A 32 -4.09 12.69 -5.21
CA SER A 32 -2.98 12.01 -5.94
C SER A 32 -2.66 10.59 -5.45
N ARG A 33 -3.63 9.94 -4.80
CA ARG A 33 -3.46 8.60 -4.23
C ARG A 33 -3.11 7.56 -5.29
N ASP A 34 -3.73 7.63 -6.47
CA ASP A 34 -3.46 6.68 -7.56
C ASP A 34 -2.02 6.74 -8.05
N THR A 35 -1.44 7.93 -8.16
CA THR A 35 -0.04 8.13 -8.54
C THR A 35 0.93 7.55 -7.50
N MET A 36 0.56 7.60 -6.22
CA MET A 36 1.35 6.92 -5.17
C MET A 36 1.25 5.40 -5.29
N LEU A 37 0.07 4.86 -5.55
CA LEU A 37 -0.11 3.43 -5.78
C LEU A 37 0.63 2.93 -7.03
N ASP A 38 0.73 3.76 -8.08
CA ASP A 38 1.53 3.44 -9.28
C ASP A 38 3.02 3.37 -8.94
N ARG A 39 3.53 4.32 -8.15
CA ARG A 39 4.92 4.31 -7.66
C ARG A 39 5.20 3.09 -6.78
N LEU A 40 4.29 2.72 -5.89
CA LEU A 40 4.40 1.49 -5.09
C LEU A 40 4.43 0.24 -5.97
N SER A 41 3.53 0.16 -6.96
CA SER A 41 3.45 -0.95 -7.92
C SER A 41 4.78 -1.12 -8.66
N ALA A 42 5.34 -0.01 -9.18
CA ALA A 42 6.63 -0.01 -9.87
C ALA A 42 7.78 -0.43 -8.94
N LYS A 43 7.85 0.13 -7.73
CA LYS A 43 8.93 -0.16 -6.76
C LYS A 43 8.92 -1.61 -6.28
N LEU A 44 7.74 -2.21 -6.14
CA LEU A 44 7.58 -3.60 -5.72
C LEU A 44 7.65 -4.60 -6.89
N VAL A 45 7.74 -4.11 -8.14
CA VAL A 45 7.66 -4.92 -9.37
C VAL A 45 6.37 -5.75 -9.36
N LYS A 46 5.26 -5.06 -9.12
CA LYS A 46 3.90 -5.61 -9.09
C LYS A 46 2.97 -4.84 -10.00
N THR A 47 2.00 -5.55 -10.55
CA THR A 47 0.87 -4.94 -11.24
C THR A 47 -0.09 -4.30 -10.24
N ARG A 48 -0.93 -3.36 -10.71
CA ARG A 48 -1.96 -2.72 -9.87
C ARG A 48 -2.91 -3.74 -9.20
N PRO A 49 -3.41 -4.79 -9.91
CA PRO A 49 -4.24 -5.82 -9.27
C PRO A 49 -3.51 -6.63 -8.20
N GLU A 50 -2.22 -6.94 -8.39
CA GLU A 50 -1.43 -7.63 -7.35
C GLU A 50 -1.24 -6.75 -6.12
N LEU A 51 -0.97 -5.45 -6.31
CA LEU A 51 -0.86 -4.50 -5.21
C LEU A 51 -2.18 -4.39 -4.43
N GLU A 52 -3.31 -4.30 -5.14
CA GLU A 52 -4.65 -4.27 -4.53
C GLU A 52 -4.97 -5.58 -3.78
N ALA A 53 -4.61 -6.73 -4.34
CA ALA A 53 -4.76 -8.02 -3.66
C ALA A 53 -3.94 -8.07 -2.36
N ILE A 54 -2.73 -7.52 -2.34
CA ILE A 54 -1.92 -7.40 -1.12
C ILE A 54 -2.63 -6.50 -0.10
N PHE A 55 -3.17 -5.34 -0.50
CA PHE A 55 -3.92 -4.48 0.43
C PHE A 55 -5.18 -5.16 0.98
N ALA A 56 -5.88 -5.91 0.13
CA ALA A 56 -7.05 -6.69 0.55
C ALA A 56 -6.66 -7.80 1.54
N GLU A 57 -5.56 -8.53 1.28
CA GLU A 57 -5.01 -9.52 2.21
C GLU A 57 -4.68 -8.88 3.57
N LEU A 58 -4.01 -7.72 3.56
CA LEU A 58 -3.68 -6.96 4.77
C LEU A 58 -4.91 -6.39 5.51
N GLN A 59 -6.11 -6.40 4.94
CA GLN A 59 -7.34 -6.03 5.63
C GLN A 59 -8.00 -7.20 6.36
N LEU A 60 -7.72 -8.44 5.97
CA LEU A 60 -8.44 -9.63 6.46
C LEU A 60 -7.86 -10.25 7.73
N PHE A 61 -6.54 -10.11 7.93
CA PHE A 61 -5.87 -10.64 9.13
C PHE A 61 -6.07 -9.73 10.33
#